data_AF-B9T2Z6-F1
#
_entry.id   AF-B9T2Z6-F1
#
_cell.length_a   1.000
_cell.length_b   1.000
_cell.length_c   1.000
_cell.angle_alpha   90.00
_cell.angle_beta   90.00
_cell.angle_gamma   90.00
#
_symmetry.space_group_name_H-M   'P 1'
#
loop_
_entity.id
_entity.type
_entity.pdbx_description
1 polymer ?
#
loop_
_entity_poly.entity_id
_entity_poly.type
_entity_poly.pdbx_seq_one_letter_code
_entity_poly.pdbx_strand_id
1 'polypeptide(L)'
;MSSLSTITVAYNDLLGRIPFDEQFSTLSRSSYIGNPNLCGEPLKKECSENEEENNLKEEEEEEDNQDFGVSFFLYALAGIAGEDIMVP
;
A
#
# COMPACT_ATOMS: atom_id res chain seq x y z
N MET A 1 1.34 -5.74 -29.11
CA MET A 1 1.77 -4.71 -28.14
C MET A 1 0.58 -3.79 -27.93
N SER A 2 -0.07 -3.87 -26.78
CA SER A 2 -1.17 -2.95 -26.44
C SER A 2 -0.55 -1.67 -25.88
N SER A 3 -0.73 -0.53 -26.56
CA SER A 3 -0.24 0.77 -26.12
C SER A 3 -1.36 1.54 -25.42
N LEU A 4 -1.07 2.09 -24.24
CA LEU A 4 -1.98 3.01 -23.55
C LEU A 4 -1.97 4.37 -24.28
N SER A 5 -3.07 4.76 -24.91
CA SER A 5 -3.11 6.03 -25.67
C SER A 5 -3.33 7.25 -24.80
N THR A 6 -4.17 7.13 -23.77
CA THR A 6 -4.60 8.24 -22.91
C THR A 6 -5.11 7.72 -21.57
N ILE A 7 -4.53 8.16 -20.46
CA ILE A 7 -5.06 7.95 -19.10
C ILE A 7 -4.93 9.24 -18.29
N THR A 8 -5.85 9.46 -17.36
CA THR A 8 -5.77 10.52 -16.36
C THR A 8 -5.89 9.89 -14.98
N VAL A 9 -5.02 10.30 -14.07
CA VAL A 9 -5.04 9.94 -12.65
C VAL A 9 -5.23 11.19 -11.78
N ALA A 10 -5.84 12.22 -12.35
CA ALA A 10 -6.07 13.48 -11.67
C ALA A 10 -7.03 13.32 -10.49
N TYR A 11 -6.82 14.10 -9.44
CA TYR A 11 -7.65 14.15 -8.23
C TYR A 11 -7.78 12.79 -7.52
N ASN A 12 -6.64 12.11 -7.34
CA ASN A 12 -6.51 10.95 -6.47
C ASN A 12 -5.54 11.29 -5.32
N ASP A 13 -5.37 10.34 -4.41
CA ASP A 13 -4.40 10.43 -3.32
C ASP A 13 -3.12 9.66 -3.64
N LEU A 14 -2.59 9.82 -4.86
CA LEU A 14 -1.31 9.19 -5.23
C LEU A 14 -0.14 9.89 -4.54
N LEU A 15 0.86 9.08 -4.19
CA LEU A 15 2.06 9.47 -3.46
C LEU A 15 3.32 8.99 -4.21
N GLY A 16 4.43 9.70 -3.98
CA GLY A 16 5.76 9.31 -4.45
C GLY A 16 6.15 9.86 -5.82
N ARG A 17 7.23 9.31 -6.38
CA ARG A 17 7.80 9.75 -7.67
C ARG A 17 6.99 9.19 -8.84
N ILE A 18 6.66 10.04 -9.80
CA ILE A 18 6.06 9.60 -11.06
C ILE A 18 7.07 8.72 -11.82
N PRO A 19 6.71 7.48 -12.19
CA PRO A 19 7.61 6.59 -12.89
C PRO A 19 7.98 7.16 -14.27
N PHE A 20 9.27 7.10 -14.62
CA PHE A 20 9.81 7.63 -15.87
C PHE A 20 9.68 6.66 -17.06
N ASP A 21 8.69 5.76 -17.02
CA ASP A 21 8.45 4.84 -18.13
C ASP A 21 7.87 5.57 -19.34
N GLU A 22 8.18 5.09 -20.55
CA GLU A 22 7.76 5.73 -21.82
C GLU A 22 6.25 6.02 -21.83
N GLN A 23 5.42 5.11 -21.32
CA GLN A 23 3.96 5.28 -21.28
C GLN A 23 3.50 6.42 -20.35
N PHE A 24 4.17 6.62 -19.21
CA PHE A 24 3.78 7.63 -18.21
C PHE A 24 4.41 9.00 -18.49
N SER A 25 5.60 9.01 -19.11
CA SER A 25 6.27 10.22 -19.56
C SER A 25 5.52 10.97 -20.68
N THR A 26 4.71 10.25 -21.47
CA THR A 26 3.86 10.84 -22.52
C THR A 26 2.58 11.50 -21.99
N LEU A 27 2.21 11.23 -20.74
CA LEU A 27 1.01 11.81 -20.14
C LEU A 27 1.26 13.27 -19.77
N SER A 28 0.24 14.11 -20.00
CA SER A 28 0.34 15.54 -19.72
C SER A 28 0.28 15.82 -18.22
N ARG A 29 0.78 16.99 -17.81
CA ARG A 29 0.70 17.46 -16.41
C ARG A 29 -0.72 17.44 -15.85
N SER A 30 -1.73 17.70 -16.68
CA SER A 30 -3.15 17.66 -16.28
C SER A 30 -3.61 16.27 -15.85
N SER A 31 -2.95 15.20 -16.30
CA SER A 31 -3.26 13.84 -15.87
C SER A 31 -2.83 13.55 -14.43
N TYR A 32 -2.01 14.41 -13.81
CA TYR A 32 -1.46 14.19 -12.47
C TYR A 32 -1.89 15.25 -11.44
N ILE A 33 -2.66 16.26 -11.85
CA ILE A 33 -3.11 17.33 -10.94
C ILE A 33 -3.98 16.78 -9.81
N GLY A 34 -4.01 17.47 -8.67
CA GLY A 34 -4.84 17.07 -7.53
C GLY A 34 -4.29 15.91 -6.71
N ASN A 35 -3.06 15.44 -6.99
CA ASN A 35 -2.31 14.50 -6.16
C ASN A 35 -1.21 15.26 -5.40
N PRO A 36 -1.44 15.71 -4.15
CA PRO A 36 -0.52 16.61 -3.45
C PRO A 36 0.83 15.98 -3.11
N ASN A 37 0.86 14.65 -2.94
CA ASN A 37 2.04 13.89 -2.53
C ASN A 37 2.83 13.29 -3.71
N LEU A 38 2.40 13.49 -4.96
CA LEU A 38 3.21 13.15 -6.13
C LEU A 38 4.36 14.15 -6.32
N CYS A 39 5.47 13.68 -6.87
CA CYS A 39 6.62 14.48 -7.27
C CYS A 39 7.24 13.95 -8.59
N GLY A 40 8.10 14.74 -9.22
CA GLY A 40 8.77 14.43 -10.50
C GLY A 40 8.16 15.12 -11.72
N GLU A 41 8.67 14.77 -12.90
CA GLU A 41 8.10 15.17 -14.19
C GLU A 41 6.82 14.36 -14.48
N PRO A 42 5.74 14.96 -15.04
CA PRO A 42 5.62 16.32 -15.57
C PRO A 42 5.18 17.40 -14.55
N LEU A 43 5.05 17.06 -13.26
CA LEU A 43 4.58 18.00 -12.24
C LEU A 43 5.63 19.06 -11.86
N LYS A 44 6.89 18.95 -12.27
CA LYS A 44 8.00 19.86 -11.92
C LYS A 44 8.09 20.13 -10.43
N LYS A 45 7.77 19.12 -9.63
CA LYS A 45 7.93 19.13 -8.17
C LYS A 45 9.14 18.26 -7.88
N GLU A 46 10.17 18.84 -7.28
CA GLU A 46 11.36 18.08 -6.88
C GLU A 46 10.95 17.01 -5.86
N CYS A 47 11.40 15.77 -6.07
CA CYS A 47 11.26 14.71 -5.08
C CYS A 47 12.38 14.88 -4.05
N SER A 48 12.06 14.79 -2.76
CA SER A 48 13.12 14.76 -1.75
C SER A 48 13.82 13.40 -1.81
N GLU A 49 15.15 13.34 -1.72
CA GLU A 49 15.89 12.07 -1.65
C GLU A 49 15.42 11.20 -0.47
N ASN A 50 14.86 11.83 0.57
CA ASN A 50 14.26 11.14 1.72
C ASN A 50 12.85 10.56 1.42
N GLU A 51 12.13 11.01 0.39
CA GLU A 51 10.80 10.47 0.09
C GLU A 51 10.87 9.04 -0.44
N GLU A 52 11.96 8.65 -1.12
CA GLU A 52 12.14 7.27 -1.60
C GLU A 52 12.36 6.27 -0.45
N GLU A 53 12.95 6.70 0.67
CA GLU A 53 13.13 5.87 1.87
C GLU A 53 11.95 5.95 2.87
N ASN A 54 11.19 7.05 2.89
CA ASN A 54 10.04 7.20 3.79
C ASN A 54 8.76 6.54 3.26
N ASN A 55 8.62 6.31 1.95
CA ASN A 55 7.45 5.60 1.39
C ASN A 55 7.44 4.07 1.68
N LEU A 56 8.47 3.53 2.33
CA LEU A 56 8.48 2.15 2.87
C LEU A 56 8.19 2.10 4.39
N LYS A 57 7.99 3.25 5.04
CA LYS A 57 7.88 3.36 6.51
C LYS A 57 6.60 4.02 7.02
N GLU A 58 5.66 4.39 6.15
CA GLU A 58 4.35 4.87 6.57
C GLU A 58 3.25 3.84 6.28
N GLU A 59 3.41 2.66 6.88
CA GLU A 59 2.32 1.82 7.40
C GLU A 59 2.75 1.32 8.78
N GLU A 60 3.00 2.24 9.72
CA GLU A 60 2.73 1.93 11.13
C GLU A 60 1.23 2.18 11.34
N GLU A 61 0.41 1.27 10.81
CA GLU A 61 -0.90 1.03 11.41
C GLU A 61 -0.64 0.48 12.81
N GLU A 62 -1.03 1.25 13.83
CA GLU A 62 -1.22 0.68 15.16
C GLU A 62 -2.38 -0.33 15.10
N GLU A 63 -2.06 -1.58 14.77
CA GLU A 63 -2.96 -2.71 14.97
C GLU A 63 -2.59 -3.41 16.29
N ASP A 64 -3.03 -2.79 17.39
CA ASP A 64 -3.24 -3.54 18.63
C ASP A 64 -4.37 -4.53 18.38
N ASN A 65 -4.04 -5.81 18.17
CA ASN A 65 -4.66 -6.93 18.89
C ASN A 65 -3.91 -8.24 18.58
N GLN A 66 -3.18 -8.67 19.60
CA GLN A 66 -2.82 -10.06 19.80
C GLN A 66 -4.08 -10.95 19.78
N ASP A 67 -3.90 -12.24 19.44
CA ASP A 67 -4.78 -13.35 19.83
C ASP A 67 -5.84 -13.89 18.84
N PHE A 68 -5.55 -13.95 17.54
CA PHE A 68 -6.26 -14.93 16.68
C PHE A 68 -5.53 -16.29 16.62
N GLY A 69 -4.19 -16.26 16.60
CA GLY A 69 -3.38 -17.48 16.51
C GLY A 69 -3.27 -18.25 17.82
N VAL A 70 -3.08 -17.56 18.94
CA VAL A 70 -2.75 -18.18 20.24
C VAL A 70 -3.94 -18.99 20.78
N SER A 71 -5.15 -18.44 20.68
CA SER A 71 -6.42 -19.14 20.98
C SER A 71 -6.59 -20.47 20.22
N PHE A 72 -6.29 -20.52 18.92
CA PHE A 72 -6.39 -21.74 18.12
C PHE A 72 -5.39 -22.82 18.57
N PHE A 73 -4.15 -22.43 18.89
CA PHE A 73 -3.13 -23.34 19.38
C PHE A 73 -3.47 -23.90 20.77
N LEU A 74 -4.06 -23.10 21.67
CA LEU A 74 -4.49 -23.60 22.99
C LEU A 74 -5.63 -24.62 22.87
N TYR A 75 -6.60 -24.39 21.96
CA TYR A 75 -7.69 -25.34 21.73
C TYR A 75 -7.19 -26.67 21.16
N ALA A 76 -6.24 -26.62 20.22
CA ALA A 76 -5.62 -27.81 19.65
C ALA A 76 -4.80 -28.60 20.69
N LEU A 77 -4.10 -27.91 21.62
CA LEU A 77 -3.37 -28.56 22.71
C LEU A 77 -4.29 -29.15 23.78
N ALA A 78 -5.45 -28.54 24.04
CA ALA A 78 -6.44 -29.10 24.96
C ALA A 78 -7.10 -30.39 24.43
N GLY A 79 -7.10 -30.60 23.11
CA GLY A 79 -7.72 -31.75 22.44
C GLY A 79 -6.92 -33.06 22.38
N ILE A 80 -5.67 -33.11 22.90
CA ILE A 80 -4.81 -34.31 22.83
C ILE A 80 -4.76 -35.15 24.12
N ALA A 81 -5.65 -34.90 25.09
CA ALA A 81 -5.89 -35.81 26.20
C ALA A 81 -7.36 -36.24 26.17
N GLY A 82 -7.61 -37.49 25.81
CA GLY A 82 -8.93 -38.08 25.95
C GLY A 82 -9.35 -38.11 27.42
N GLU A 83 -10.48 -37.47 27.73
CA GLU A 83 -11.69 -38.04 28.37
C GLU A 83 -12.69 -36.89 28.61
N ASP A 84 -13.92 -37.03 28.10
CA ASP A 84 -15.15 -36.21 28.24
C ASP A 84 -15.05 -34.76 28.79
N ILE A 85 -14.94 -33.77 27.89
CA ILE A 85 -15.35 -32.38 28.20
C ILE A 85 -16.46 -31.95 27.23
N MET A 86 -17.67 -31.90 27.78
CA MET A 86 -18.84 -31.23 27.22
C MET A 86 -18.58 -29.71 27.25
N VAL A 87 -18.41 -29.10 26.10
CA VAL A 87 -18.53 -27.64 25.93
C VAL A 87 -19.99 -27.36 25.53
N PRO A 88 -20.69 -26.37 26.13
CA PRO A 88 -22.10 -26.09 25.86
C PRO A 88 -22.40 -25.74 24.40
#